data_AF-A0A2G4HXI3-F1
#
_entry.id   AF-A0A2G4HXI3-F1
#
_cell.length_a   1.000
_cell.length_b   1.000
_cell.length_c   1.000
_cell.angle_alpha   90.00
_cell.angle_beta   90.00
_cell.angle_gamma   90.00
#
_symmetry.space_group_name_H-M   'P 1'
#
loop_
_entity.id
_entity.type
_entity.pdbx_description
1 polymer ?
#
loop_
_entity_poly.entity_id
_entity_poly.type
_entity_poly.pdbx_seq_one_letter_code
_entity_poly.pdbx_strand_id
1 'polypeptide(L)'
;MDLFSRLISPLALSLTLFTLLLLGQPSISSAEDTEQNDLVEKSRMTLNAFLADSNMSWLRDHMPNAKGIFIVPQLLKAAFFVGGEGGSGVFLVKDSNTGEWSDPAFYSMGAGSFGFQFGAQASEVVLLVMSQRGVESLLTSTFKLGGDVAVAIGPIGAGIEGSTAMNLSADLLTFARAKGLFGGISLEGAVIATRDEWNQDYYGKGVRPTDILVKRTVKNPRAAGLKSSLARAAEGKSATGQATPPVPE
;
A
#
# COMPACT_ATOMS: atom_id res chain seq x y z
N MET A 1 -9.78 -79.63 -27.40
CA MET A 1 -9.83 -79.01 -26.07
C MET A 1 -8.40 -78.76 -25.62
N ASP A 2 -8.13 -77.50 -25.28
CA ASP A 2 -6.98 -77.00 -24.52
C ASP A 2 -5.57 -77.22 -25.05
N LEU A 3 -5.12 -76.31 -25.93
CA LEU A 3 -3.68 -76.02 -26.02
C LEU A 3 -3.33 -74.57 -26.42
N PHE A 4 -4.24 -73.60 -26.25
CA PHE A 4 -4.04 -72.22 -26.75
C PHE A 4 -4.36 -71.09 -25.74
N SER A 5 -4.31 -71.36 -24.43
CA SER A 5 -4.73 -70.37 -23.41
C SER A 5 -3.71 -70.07 -22.31
N ARG A 6 -2.41 -70.18 -22.60
CA ARG A 6 -1.37 -69.83 -21.63
C ARG A 6 -0.26 -68.98 -22.24
N LEU A 7 -0.58 -67.76 -22.66
CA LEU A 7 0.43 -66.71 -22.78
C LEU A 7 -0.19 -65.31 -22.89
N ILE A 8 -0.93 -64.87 -21.88
CA ILE A 8 -1.17 -63.42 -21.69
C ILE A 8 -0.66 -63.11 -20.29
N SER A 9 0.55 -62.56 -20.24
CA SER A 9 1.29 -62.23 -19.02
C SER A 9 0.59 -61.12 -18.24
N PRO A 10 0.65 -61.12 -16.88
CA PRO A 10 0.13 -60.02 -16.06
C PRO A 10 0.88 -58.70 -16.26
N LEU A 11 1.97 -58.71 -17.04
CA LEU A 11 2.81 -57.56 -17.34
C LEU A 11 2.15 -56.57 -18.31
N ALA A 12 1.30 -57.04 -19.23
CA ALA A 12 0.65 -56.18 -20.23
C ALA A 12 -0.50 -55.32 -19.63
N LEU A 13 -1.11 -55.80 -18.53
CA LEU A 13 -2.22 -55.10 -17.86
C LEU A 13 -1.72 -54.01 -16.89
N SER A 14 -0.51 -54.16 -16.34
CA SER A 14 0.10 -53.15 -15.47
C SER A 14 0.61 -51.93 -16.23
N LEU A 15 0.95 -52.09 -17.52
CA LEU A 15 1.55 -51.00 -18.31
C LEU A 15 0.50 -50.01 -18.85
N THR A 16 -0.73 -50.46 -19.08
CA THR A 16 -1.85 -49.61 -19.54
C THR A 16 -2.45 -48.76 -18.43
N LEU A 17 -2.41 -49.23 -17.17
CA LEU A 17 -2.91 -48.43 -16.04
C LEU A 17 -1.92 -47.33 -15.61
N PHE A 18 -0.62 -47.48 -15.91
CA PHE A 18 0.39 -46.47 -15.63
C PHE A 18 0.39 -45.31 -16.66
N THR A 19 -0.07 -45.55 -17.89
CA THR A 19 -0.10 -44.52 -18.94
C THR A 19 -1.29 -43.56 -18.82
N LEU A 20 -2.36 -43.92 -18.10
CA LEU A 20 -3.53 -43.05 -17.91
C LEU A 20 -3.38 -42.05 -16.75
N LEU A 21 -2.33 -42.18 -15.92
CA LEU A 21 -2.06 -41.25 -14.81
C LEU A 21 -1.14 -40.07 -15.19
N LEU A 22 -0.75 -39.97 -16.48
CA LEU A 22 0.11 -38.89 -17.01
C LEU A 22 -0.66 -37.80 -17.78
N LEU A 23 -1.97 -37.96 -17.97
CA LEU A 23 -2.81 -36.99 -18.69
C LEU A 23 -3.60 -36.14 -17.68
N GLY A 24 -2.99 -35.04 -17.23
CA GLY A 24 -3.71 -33.98 -16.52
C GLY A 24 -3.40 -33.88 -15.04
N GLN A 25 -2.14 -33.59 -14.70
CA GLN A 25 -1.88 -32.82 -13.48
C GLN A 25 -2.43 -31.41 -13.77
N PRO A 26 -3.45 -30.88 -13.07
CA PRO A 26 -3.80 -29.49 -13.21
C PRO A 26 -2.56 -28.70 -12.79
N SER A 27 -1.95 -27.96 -13.71
CA SER A 27 -0.91 -26.99 -13.38
C SER A 27 -1.56 -26.00 -12.41
N ILE A 28 -1.31 -26.20 -11.11
CA ILE A 28 -1.54 -25.16 -10.12
C ILE A 28 -0.58 -24.06 -10.54
N SER A 29 -1.09 -23.07 -11.26
CA SER A 29 -0.38 -21.83 -11.51
C SER A 29 -0.19 -21.21 -10.13
N SER A 30 0.97 -21.45 -9.52
CA SER A 30 1.45 -20.65 -8.41
C SER A 30 1.41 -19.22 -8.91
N ALA A 31 0.45 -18.44 -8.39
CA ALA A 31 0.26 -17.08 -8.79
C ALA A 31 1.60 -16.36 -8.55
N GLU A 32 2.28 -16.01 -9.64
CA GLU A 32 3.62 -15.43 -9.62
C GLU A 32 3.60 -14.23 -8.68
N ASP A 33 4.39 -14.29 -7.60
CA ASP A 33 4.52 -13.18 -6.65
C ASP A 33 5.36 -12.10 -7.33
N THR A 34 4.66 -11.22 -8.05
CA THR A 34 5.25 -10.09 -8.74
C THR A 34 5.64 -8.98 -7.76
N GLU A 35 6.56 -8.11 -8.16
CA GLU A 35 6.97 -6.96 -7.35
C GLU A 35 5.78 -6.04 -6.96
N GLN A 36 4.75 -5.97 -7.81
CA GLN A 36 3.53 -5.20 -7.56
C GLN A 36 2.69 -5.85 -6.44
N ASN A 37 2.56 -7.18 -6.45
CA ASN A 37 1.88 -7.92 -5.38
C ASN A 37 2.60 -7.73 -4.04
N ASP A 38 3.93 -7.84 -4.06
CA ASP A 38 4.79 -7.58 -2.91
C ASP A 38 4.64 -6.16 -2.36
N LEU A 39 4.59 -5.15 -3.24
CA LEU A 39 4.44 -3.77 -2.80
C LEU A 39 3.08 -3.50 -2.15
N VAL A 40 2.00 -4.08 -2.67
CA VAL A 40 0.66 -3.98 -2.08
C VAL A 40 0.63 -4.63 -0.69
N GLU A 41 1.25 -5.80 -0.56
CA GLU A 41 1.31 -6.53 0.71
C GLU A 41 2.21 -5.82 1.74
N LYS A 42 3.38 -5.32 1.33
CA LYS A 42 4.24 -4.46 2.17
C LYS A 42 3.51 -3.19 2.60
N SER A 43 2.72 -2.58 1.72
CA SER A 43 1.87 -1.42 2.05
C SER A 43 0.82 -1.73 3.10
N ARG A 44 0.20 -2.92 3.04
CA ARG A 44 -0.71 -3.40 4.09
C ARG A 44 0.00 -3.57 5.43
N MET A 45 1.19 -4.18 5.43
CA MET A 45 1.98 -4.36 6.65
C MET A 45 2.41 -3.01 7.24
N THR A 46 2.90 -2.09 6.42
CA THR A 46 3.29 -0.74 6.85
C THR A 46 2.09 -0.01 7.45
N LEU A 47 0.93 0.02 6.79
CA LEU A 47 -0.28 0.64 7.34
C LEU A 47 -0.63 0.06 8.73
N ASN A 48 -0.70 -1.27 8.84
CA ASN A 48 -1.04 -1.93 10.10
C ASN A 48 -0.03 -1.59 11.21
N ALA A 49 1.25 -1.52 10.87
CA ALA A 49 2.29 -1.15 11.81
C ALA A 49 2.23 0.33 12.22
N PHE A 50 1.79 1.25 11.35
CA PHE A 50 1.50 2.64 11.76
C PHE A 50 0.26 2.71 12.67
N LEU A 51 -0.80 1.97 12.33
CA LEU A 51 -2.02 1.94 13.14
C LEU A 51 -1.78 1.37 14.54
N ALA A 52 -0.88 0.39 14.68
CA ALA A 52 -0.52 -0.22 15.96
C ALA A 52 0.45 0.62 16.81
N ASP A 53 1.12 1.62 16.24
CA ASP A 53 2.12 2.43 16.94
C ASP A 53 1.43 3.48 17.84
N SER A 54 1.67 3.45 19.16
CA SER A 54 1.05 4.39 20.10
C SER A 54 1.32 5.85 19.76
N ASN A 55 2.47 6.16 19.14
CA ASN A 55 2.87 7.52 18.74
C ASN A 55 2.12 8.04 17.51
N MET A 56 1.35 7.18 16.82
CA MET A 56 0.61 7.52 15.60
C MET A 56 -0.89 7.74 15.86
N SER A 57 -1.26 8.26 17.03
CA SER A 57 -2.66 8.59 17.36
C SER A 57 -3.26 9.57 16.35
N TRP A 58 -2.51 10.60 15.96
CA TRP A 58 -2.99 11.59 15.00
C TRP A 58 -3.34 10.98 13.64
N LEU A 59 -2.56 9.99 13.16
CA LEU A 59 -2.89 9.26 11.95
C LEU A 59 -4.23 8.52 12.12
N ARG A 60 -4.41 7.79 13.22
CA ARG A 60 -5.66 7.07 13.51
C ARG A 60 -6.86 8.02 13.58
N ASP A 61 -6.70 9.15 14.24
CA ASP A 61 -7.79 10.13 14.45
C ASP A 61 -8.23 10.81 13.15
N HIS A 62 -7.34 10.87 12.15
CA HIS A 62 -7.60 11.52 10.86
C HIS A 62 -7.91 10.54 9.71
N MET A 63 -7.66 9.23 9.88
CA MET A 63 -8.02 8.19 8.91
C MET A 63 -9.50 8.23 8.46
N PRO A 64 -10.49 8.44 9.34
CA PRO A 64 -11.90 8.50 8.92
C PRO A 64 -12.19 9.62 7.91
N ASN A 65 -11.48 10.74 8.03
CA ASN A 65 -11.66 11.95 7.22
C ASN A 65 -10.79 11.97 5.96
N ALA A 66 -9.85 11.04 5.82
CA ALA A 66 -8.98 10.96 4.66
C ALA A 66 -9.78 10.63 3.39
N LYS A 67 -9.53 11.38 2.33
CA LYS A 67 -10.06 11.15 0.97
C LYS A 67 -9.16 10.23 0.15
N GLY A 68 -7.90 10.13 0.51
CA GLY A 68 -6.93 9.23 -0.10
C GLY A 68 -5.78 8.92 0.84
N ILE A 69 -5.00 7.90 0.50
CA ILE A 69 -3.82 7.50 1.25
C ILE A 69 -2.73 7.03 0.31
N PHE A 70 -1.51 7.57 0.47
CA PHE A 70 -0.32 7.13 -0.23
C PHE A 70 0.63 6.45 0.76
N ILE A 71 1.03 5.22 0.47
CA ILE A 71 1.85 4.39 1.36
C ILE A 71 3.14 4.02 0.63
N VAL A 72 4.28 4.35 1.25
CA VAL A 72 5.63 4.00 0.77
C VAL A 72 6.29 3.11 1.81
N PRO A 73 6.28 1.77 1.63
CA PRO A 73 6.80 0.82 2.62
C PRO A 73 8.33 0.86 2.78
N GLN A 74 9.01 1.42 1.78
CA GLN A 74 10.46 1.51 1.76
C GLN A 74 10.89 2.72 0.95
N LEU A 75 11.24 3.78 1.66
CA LEU A 75 11.92 4.96 1.16
C LEU A 75 13.40 4.83 1.51
N LEU A 76 14.24 4.63 0.50
CA LEU A 76 15.68 4.49 0.68
C LEU A 76 16.33 5.86 0.52
N LYS A 77 17.12 6.26 1.51
CA LYS A 77 17.95 7.47 1.48
C LYS A 77 19.41 7.08 1.35
N ALA A 78 20.12 7.70 0.42
CA ALA A 78 21.56 7.59 0.27
C ALA A 78 22.16 9.01 0.21
N ALA A 79 23.08 9.33 1.12
CA ALA A 79 23.66 10.68 1.21
C ALA A 79 25.15 10.71 1.62
N PHE A 80 25.90 11.63 0.99
CA PHE A 80 27.23 12.10 1.37
C PHE A 80 27.29 13.62 1.15
N PHE A 81 26.98 14.43 2.17
CA PHE A 81 26.71 15.88 2.10
C PHE A 81 25.48 16.28 1.27
N VAL A 82 25.38 15.78 0.04
CA VAL A 82 24.21 15.86 -0.84
C VAL A 82 23.81 14.42 -1.20
N GLY A 83 22.51 14.15 -1.26
CA GLY A 83 21.99 12.83 -1.52
C GLY A 83 20.58 12.85 -2.08
N GLY A 84 20.01 11.65 -2.24
CA GLY A 84 18.65 11.46 -2.69
C GLY A 84 17.94 10.44 -1.83
N GLU A 85 16.62 10.54 -1.79
CA GLU A 85 15.74 9.51 -1.28
C GLU A 85 14.74 9.08 -2.35
N GLY A 86 14.40 7.79 -2.38
CA GLY A 86 13.56 7.22 -3.42
C GLY A 86 12.88 5.91 -2.99
N GLY A 87 11.64 5.72 -3.41
CA GLY A 87 10.86 4.54 -3.07
C GLY A 87 9.62 4.39 -3.96
N SER A 88 9.06 3.19 -3.98
CA SER A 88 7.77 2.91 -4.62
C SER A 88 6.67 2.84 -3.58
N GLY A 89 5.47 3.25 -3.97
CA GLY A 89 4.30 3.22 -3.11
C GLY A 89 3.01 3.01 -3.88
N VAL A 90 1.93 2.85 -3.12
CA VAL A 90 0.57 2.71 -3.65
C VAL A 90 -0.30 3.84 -3.14
N PHE A 91 -1.13 4.38 -4.03
CA PHE A 91 -2.14 5.37 -3.73
C PHE A 91 -3.53 4.75 -3.85
N LEU A 92 -4.40 5.03 -2.87
CA LEU A 92 -5.78 4.60 -2.85
C LEU A 92 -6.68 5.79 -2.53
N VAL A 93 -7.85 5.85 -3.16
CA VAL A 93 -8.85 6.90 -2.97
C VAL A 93 -10.10 6.32 -2.34
N LYS A 94 -10.62 6.99 -1.32
CA LYS A 94 -11.89 6.67 -0.68
C LYS A 94 -13.04 7.31 -1.43
N ASP A 95 -14.04 6.53 -1.76
CA ASP A 95 -15.29 7.03 -2.31
C ASP A 95 -16.03 7.90 -1.29
N SER A 96 -16.41 9.11 -1.69
CA SER A 96 -17.14 10.00 -0.79
C SER A 96 -18.57 9.56 -0.50
N ASN A 97 -19.18 8.76 -1.39
CA ASN A 97 -20.59 8.37 -1.28
C ASN A 97 -20.76 7.02 -0.58
N THR A 98 -19.89 6.07 -0.90
CA THR A 98 -19.95 4.68 -0.39
C THR A 98 -18.96 4.42 0.73
N GLY A 99 -17.92 5.24 0.88
CA GLY A 99 -16.83 5.01 1.83
C GLY A 99 -15.87 3.88 1.41
N GLU A 100 -16.11 3.24 0.26
CA GLU A 100 -15.25 2.17 -0.25
C GLU A 100 -13.92 2.72 -0.75
N TRP A 101 -12.84 2.00 -0.46
CA TRP A 101 -11.52 2.30 -1.03
C TRP A 101 -11.41 1.74 -2.45
N SER A 102 -10.75 2.49 -3.34
CA SER A 102 -10.36 2.01 -4.67
C SER A 102 -9.39 0.83 -4.59
N ASP A 103 -9.06 0.25 -5.73
CA ASP A 103 -7.86 -0.57 -5.84
C ASP A 103 -6.60 0.33 -5.93
N PRO A 104 -5.39 -0.21 -5.69
CA PRO A 104 -4.16 0.60 -5.64
C PRO A 104 -3.69 1.03 -7.01
N ALA A 105 -3.31 2.31 -7.13
CA ALA A 105 -2.50 2.80 -8.23
C ALA A 105 -1.04 2.95 -7.76
N PHE A 106 -0.10 2.61 -8.63
CA PHE A 106 1.32 2.54 -8.32
C PHE A 106 2.02 3.84 -8.67
N TYR A 107 2.84 4.32 -7.74
CA TYR A 107 3.63 5.54 -7.88
C TYR A 107 5.04 5.33 -7.35
N SER A 108 5.96 6.19 -7.79
CA SER A 108 7.26 6.40 -7.16
C SER A 108 7.28 7.74 -6.44
N MET A 109 8.04 7.83 -5.37
CA MET A 109 8.35 9.07 -4.66
C MET A 109 9.87 9.26 -4.63
N GLY A 110 10.33 10.48 -4.86
CA GLY A 110 11.74 10.82 -4.67
C GLY A 110 11.96 12.25 -4.24
N ALA A 111 12.97 12.48 -3.40
CA ALA A 111 13.33 13.81 -2.91
C ALA A 111 14.84 14.01 -2.92
N GLY A 112 15.26 15.26 -3.13
CA GLY A 112 16.64 15.66 -2.84
C GLY A 112 16.82 15.72 -1.32
N SER A 113 17.99 15.31 -0.83
CA SER A 113 18.25 15.33 0.60
C SER A 113 19.63 15.89 0.93
N PHE A 114 19.70 16.69 1.98
CA PHE A 114 20.97 17.16 2.56
C PHE A 114 21.23 16.35 3.83
N GLY A 115 22.46 15.88 4.03
CA GLY A 115 22.80 15.04 5.16
C GLY A 115 24.24 15.22 5.60
N PHE A 116 24.45 15.52 6.88
CA PHE A 116 25.77 15.59 7.50
C PHE A 116 26.34 14.19 7.85
N GLN A 117 25.52 13.15 7.70
CA GLN A 117 25.87 11.76 8.00
C GLN A 117 26.07 10.97 6.70
N PHE A 118 27.05 10.07 6.71
CA PHE A 118 27.30 9.12 5.64
C PHE A 118 26.50 7.84 5.90
N GLY A 119 25.69 7.42 4.92
CA GLY A 119 25.04 6.12 5.02
C GLY A 119 23.83 5.93 4.12
N ALA A 120 23.31 4.70 4.20
CA ALA A 120 22.04 4.30 3.66
C ALA A 120 21.03 4.15 4.81
N GLN A 121 19.86 4.76 4.68
CA GLN A 121 18.77 4.67 5.65
C GLN A 121 17.50 4.21 4.94
N ALA A 122 16.66 3.47 5.65
CA ALA A 122 15.35 3.05 5.17
C ALA A 122 14.25 3.60 6.09
N SER A 123 13.21 4.15 5.48
CA SER A 123 12.06 4.69 6.19
C SER A 123 10.76 4.20 5.57
N GLU A 124 9.69 4.25 6.34
CA GLU A 124 8.32 4.08 5.87
C GLU A 124 7.61 5.44 5.90
N VAL A 125 6.78 5.71 4.89
CA VAL A 125 6.00 6.95 4.80
C VAL A 125 4.54 6.63 4.50
N VAL A 126 3.64 7.32 5.19
CA VAL A 126 2.19 7.32 4.93
C VAL A 126 1.74 8.76 4.78
N LEU A 127 1.11 9.11 3.66
CA LEU A 127 0.47 10.40 3.44
C LEU A 127 -1.05 10.22 3.47
N LEU A 128 -1.73 10.95 4.35
CA LEU A 128 -3.19 11.10 4.27
C LEU A 128 -3.51 12.30 3.39
N VAL A 129 -4.37 12.07 2.40
CA VAL A 129 -4.90 13.12 1.53
C VAL A 129 -6.22 13.59 2.10
N MET A 130 -6.27 14.83 2.60
CA MET A 130 -7.41 15.37 3.34
C MET A 130 -8.36 16.17 2.45
N SER A 131 -7.87 16.70 1.32
CA SER A 131 -8.65 17.55 0.41
C SER A 131 -8.87 16.92 -0.96
N GLN A 132 -9.92 17.40 -1.65
CA GLN A 132 -10.24 16.95 -2.99
C GLN A 132 -9.15 17.35 -3.99
N ARG A 133 -8.61 18.57 -3.82
CA ARG A 133 -7.47 19.08 -4.57
C ARG A 133 -6.25 18.17 -4.45
N GLY A 134 -5.94 17.68 -3.24
CA GLY A 134 -4.85 16.72 -3.04
C GLY A 134 -5.05 15.40 -3.81
N VAL A 135 -6.28 14.91 -3.89
CA VAL A 135 -6.61 13.71 -4.69
C VAL A 135 -6.40 14.00 -6.18
N GLU A 136 -6.93 15.12 -6.67
CA GLU A 136 -6.84 15.53 -8.07
C GLU A 136 -5.40 15.74 -8.53
N SER A 137 -4.55 16.33 -7.68
CA SER A 137 -3.12 16.47 -7.95
C SER A 137 -2.41 15.14 -8.15
N LEU A 138 -2.85 14.07 -7.47
CA LEU A 138 -2.28 12.72 -7.64
C LEU A 138 -2.88 11.97 -8.84
N LEU A 139 -3.94 12.46 -9.47
CA LEU A 139 -4.45 11.88 -10.73
C LEU A 139 -3.60 12.29 -11.95
N THR A 140 -2.74 13.30 -11.82
CA THR A 140 -1.80 13.70 -12.86
C THR A 140 -0.60 12.75 -12.91
N SER A 141 0.23 12.86 -13.95
CA SER A 141 1.42 12.01 -14.08
C SER A 141 2.47 12.28 -12.99
N THR A 142 2.56 13.53 -12.52
CA THR A 142 3.62 13.99 -11.61
C THR A 142 3.09 15.10 -10.70
N PHE A 143 3.46 15.05 -9.42
CA PHE A 143 3.04 15.98 -8.38
C PHE A 143 4.21 16.27 -7.43
N LYS A 144 4.36 17.53 -6.98
CA LYS A 144 5.40 17.97 -6.05
C LYS A 144 4.83 18.36 -4.69
N LEU A 145 5.30 17.69 -3.63
CA LEU A 145 4.94 18.00 -2.24
C LEU A 145 5.43 19.39 -1.83
N GLY A 146 4.53 20.18 -1.25
CA GLY A 146 4.80 21.56 -0.80
C GLY A 146 4.80 22.61 -1.91
N GLY A 147 4.80 22.20 -3.18
CA GLY A 147 4.65 23.10 -4.34
C GLY A 147 3.21 23.16 -4.83
N ASP A 148 2.65 22.00 -5.17
CA ASP A 148 1.33 21.92 -5.83
C ASP A 148 0.16 21.95 -4.82
N VAL A 149 0.39 21.52 -3.57
CA VAL A 149 -0.61 21.52 -2.48
C VAL A 149 0.04 21.83 -1.13
N ALA A 150 -0.78 22.29 -0.18
CA ALA A 150 -0.33 22.57 1.18
C ALA A 150 -0.10 21.26 1.94
N VAL A 151 1.09 21.10 2.54
CA VAL A 151 1.49 19.89 3.28
C VAL A 151 1.72 20.24 4.74
N ALA A 152 1.16 19.45 5.65
CA ALA A 152 1.53 19.45 7.06
C ALA A 152 2.25 18.15 7.41
N ILE A 153 3.33 18.27 8.18
CA ILE A 153 4.15 17.13 8.56
C ILE A 153 3.71 16.59 9.93
N GLY A 154 3.50 15.28 9.97
CA GLY A 154 3.39 14.33 11.08
C GLY A 154 4.22 14.65 12.30
N PRO A 155 3.80 14.27 13.53
CA PRO A 155 4.79 13.87 14.52
C PRO A 155 5.74 12.84 13.85
N ILE A 156 7.03 13.14 13.84
CA ILE A 156 8.07 12.26 13.27
C ILE A 156 8.71 11.50 14.44
N GLY A 157 8.54 10.18 14.48
CA GLY A 157 9.24 9.30 15.42
C GLY A 157 8.78 9.39 16.89
N ALA A 158 9.33 8.48 17.71
CA ALA A 158 9.00 8.34 19.13
C ALA A 158 9.47 9.58 19.92
N GLY A 159 8.56 10.21 20.65
CA GLY A 159 8.90 11.23 21.65
C GLY A 159 8.61 12.68 21.28
N ILE A 160 7.45 12.99 20.68
CA ILE A 160 6.99 14.39 20.58
C ILE A 160 5.70 14.57 21.39
N GLU A 161 5.87 14.64 22.71
CA GLU A 161 4.93 15.36 23.57
C GLU A 161 5.13 16.87 23.31
N GLY A 162 4.40 17.46 22.34
CA GLY A 162 4.33 18.93 22.29
C GLY A 162 4.13 19.64 20.95
N SER A 163 4.11 18.99 19.77
CA SER A 163 3.82 19.71 18.51
C SER A 163 2.32 19.73 18.20
N THR A 164 1.56 20.54 18.95
CA THR A 164 0.08 20.64 18.87
C THR A 164 -0.44 21.47 17.68
N ALA A 165 0.39 21.78 16.68
CA ALA A 165 -0.04 22.61 15.55
C ALA A 165 0.30 21.96 14.21
N MET A 166 -0.28 20.80 13.93
CA MET A 166 -0.53 20.47 12.53
C MET A 166 -1.52 21.48 11.96
N ASN A 167 -1.19 22.07 10.83
CA ASN A 167 -2.11 22.96 10.14
C ASN A 167 -3.32 22.14 9.67
N LEU A 168 -4.45 22.28 10.37
CA LEU A 168 -5.71 21.58 10.08
C LEU A 168 -6.26 21.89 8.68
N SER A 169 -5.74 22.92 8.02
CA SER A 169 -6.08 23.30 6.64
C SER A 169 -5.19 22.66 5.58
N ALA A 170 -4.23 21.81 5.95
CA ALA A 170 -3.34 21.17 4.99
C ALA A 170 -4.09 20.17 4.09
N ASP A 171 -3.73 20.15 2.81
CA ASP A 171 -4.27 19.20 1.83
C ASP A 171 -3.72 17.78 2.09
N LEU A 172 -2.51 17.68 2.65
CA LEU A 172 -1.81 16.43 2.97
C LEU A 172 -1.30 16.41 4.43
N LEU A 173 -1.45 15.28 5.11
CA LEU A 173 -0.80 14.98 6.38
C LEU A 173 0.25 13.87 6.18
N THR A 174 1.49 14.14 6.54
CA THR A 174 2.63 13.26 6.22
C THR A 174 3.18 12.57 7.46
N PHE A 175 3.10 11.24 7.56
CA PHE A 175 3.65 10.48 8.68
C PHE A 175 4.81 9.62 8.21
N ALA A 176 5.85 9.52 9.04
CA ALA A 176 7.00 8.72 8.68
C ALA A 176 7.63 8.02 9.90
N ARG A 177 8.16 6.83 9.66
CA ARG A 177 8.87 6.01 10.64
C ARG A 177 10.20 5.57 10.06
N ALA A 178 11.29 5.96 10.72
CA ALA A 178 12.63 5.48 10.37
C ALA A 178 12.82 4.03 10.85
N LYS A 179 13.41 3.18 10.01
CA LYS A 179 13.91 1.86 10.41
C LYS A 179 15.40 2.02 10.76
N GLY A 180 15.71 2.48 11.99
CA GLY A 180 17.09 2.63 12.47
C GLY A 180 17.34 3.88 13.30
N LEU A 181 18.62 4.29 13.41
CA LEU A 181 19.06 5.45 14.19
C LEU A 181 18.68 6.76 13.47
N PHE A 182 17.71 7.46 14.05
CA PHE A 182 17.17 8.78 13.72
C PHE A 182 18.01 9.63 12.73
N GLY A 183 17.69 9.51 11.44
CA GLY A 183 18.04 10.49 10.42
C GLY A 183 16.75 11.16 9.96
N GLY A 184 16.68 12.49 10.04
CA GLY A 184 15.51 13.25 9.60
C GLY A 184 15.13 12.92 8.14
N ILE A 185 13.83 12.83 7.88
CA ILE A 185 13.27 12.58 6.54
C ILE A 185 12.87 13.94 5.96
N SER A 186 13.29 14.23 4.73
CA SER A 186 13.04 15.51 4.07
C SER A 186 12.10 15.31 2.89
N LEU A 187 10.79 15.33 3.17
CA LEU A 187 9.74 15.11 2.15
C LEU A 187 9.30 16.40 1.46
N GLU A 188 9.77 17.57 1.92
CA GLU A 188 9.48 18.83 1.26
C GLU A 188 10.16 18.90 -0.10
N GLY A 189 9.39 19.22 -1.13
CA GLY A 189 9.86 19.23 -2.51
C GLY A 189 9.99 17.84 -3.15
N ALA A 190 9.57 16.78 -2.46
CA ALA A 190 9.52 15.43 -3.03
C ALA A 190 8.56 15.38 -4.24
N VAL A 191 8.96 14.63 -5.26
CA VAL A 191 8.18 14.39 -6.47
C VAL A 191 7.55 13.00 -6.37
N ILE A 192 6.24 12.94 -6.52
CA ILE A 192 5.48 11.71 -6.71
C ILE A 192 5.13 11.59 -8.19
N ALA A 193 5.42 10.45 -8.80
CA ALA A 193 5.16 10.19 -10.21
C ALA A 193 4.47 8.85 -10.40
N THR A 194 3.52 8.79 -11.34
CA THR A 194 2.80 7.57 -11.67
C THR A 194 3.75 6.53 -12.28
N ARG A 195 3.56 5.25 -11.93
CA ARG A 195 4.26 4.12 -12.54
C ARG A 195 3.32 3.38 -13.49
N ASP A 196 3.14 3.92 -14.70
CA ASP A 196 2.17 3.40 -15.67
C ASP A 196 2.45 1.93 -16.05
N GLU A 197 3.72 1.54 -16.19
CA GLU A 197 4.11 0.14 -16.44
C GLU A 197 3.69 -0.77 -15.28
N TRP A 198 3.90 -0.35 -14.03
CA TRP A 198 3.50 -1.14 -12.86
C TRP A 198 1.98 -1.26 -12.74
N ASN A 199 1.25 -0.19 -13.08
CA ASN A 199 -0.21 -0.25 -13.17
C ASN A 199 -0.63 -1.27 -14.24
N GLN A 200 -0.02 -1.21 -15.44
CA GLN A 200 -0.32 -2.14 -16.51
C GLN A 200 -0.04 -3.60 -16.11
N ASP A 201 1.11 -3.87 -15.49
CA ASP A 201 1.51 -5.21 -15.06
C ASP A 201 0.56 -5.77 -13.99
N TYR A 202 0.18 -4.94 -13.01
CA TYR A 202 -0.69 -5.37 -11.92
C TYR A 202 -2.12 -5.68 -12.37
N TYR A 203 -2.61 -5.01 -13.41
CA TYR A 203 -3.98 -5.20 -13.93
C TYR A 203 -4.04 -6.00 -15.23
N GLY A 204 -2.90 -6.37 -15.82
CA GLY A 204 -2.80 -7.11 -17.08
C GLY A 204 -3.27 -6.33 -18.32
N LYS A 205 -3.46 -5.01 -18.22
CA LYS A 205 -3.91 -4.13 -19.31
C LYS A 205 -3.53 -2.68 -19.03
N GLY A 206 -3.34 -1.89 -20.08
CA GLY A 206 -3.03 -0.46 -19.96
C GLY A 206 -4.16 0.29 -19.24
N VAL A 207 -3.86 0.84 -18.07
CA VAL A 207 -4.79 1.64 -17.26
C VAL A 207 -4.07 2.84 -16.67
N ARG A 208 -4.81 3.94 -16.55
CA ARG A 208 -4.31 5.17 -15.93
C ARG A 208 -4.82 5.30 -14.49
N PRO A 209 -4.21 6.15 -13.65
CA PRO A 209 -4.70 6.44 -12.32
C PRO A 209 -6.19 6.79 -12.25
N THR A 210 -6.71 7.52 -13.24
CA THR A 210 -8.14 7.86 -13.31
C THR A 210 -9.04 6.64 -13.50
N ASP A 211 -8.60 5.63 -14.24
CA ASP A 211 -9.34 4.40 -14.47
C ASP A 211 -9.39 3.53 -13.21
N ILE A 212 -8.32 3.57 -12.41
CA ILE A 212 -8.17 2.80 -11.15
C ILE A 212 -8.89 3.49 -9.99
N LEU A 213 -8.58 4.77 -9.74
CA LEU A 213 -8.90 5.47 -8.50
C LEU A 213 -10.31 6.09 -8.53
N VAL A 214 -10.72 6.59 -9.69
CA VAL A 214 -11.98 7.34 -9.85
C VAL A 214 -13.04 6.49 -10.56
N LYS A 215 -12.74 6.01 -11.77
CA LYS A 215 -13.72 5.23 -12.55
C LYS A 215 -13.87 3.79 -12.05
N ARG A 216 -12.86 3.29 -11.33
CA ARG A 216 -12.81 1.93 -10.75
C ARG A 216 -13.14 0.83 -11.76
N THR A 217 -12.60 0.93 -12.98
CA THR A 217 -12.85 -0.02 -14.08
C THR A 217 -12.02 -1.30 -13.98
N VAL A 218 -11.21 -1.41 -12.92
CA VAL A 218 -10.34 -2.55 -12.63
C VAL A 218 -10.44 -2.98 -11.18
N LYS A 219 -10.23 -4.27 -10.97
CA LYS A 219 -10.10 -4.89 -9.65
C LYS A 219 -9.04 -5.99 -9.71
N ASN A 220 -8.26 -6.13 -8.64
CA ASN A 220 -7.34 -7.23 -8.43
C ASN A 220 -7.58 -7.81 -7.01
N PRO A 221 -7.89 -9.11 -6.87
CA PRO A 221 -8.11 -9.75 -5.57
C PRO A 221 -6.94 -9.58 -4.58
N ARG A 222 -5.71 -9.41 -5.08
CA ARG A 222 -4.51 -9.19 -4.25
C ARG A 222 -4.59 -7.88 -3.44
N ALA A 223 -5.43 -6.92 -3.84
CA ALA A 223 -5.66 -5.67 -3.10
C ALA A 223 -6.57 -5.82 -1.86
N ALA A 224 -7.30 -6.94 -1.73
CA ALA A 224 -8.36 -7.09 -0.73
C ALA A 224 -7.86 -6.90 0.72
N GLY A 225 -6.67 -7.42 1.05
CA GLY A 225 -6.09 -7.30 2.39
C GLY A 225 -5.77 -5.85 2.79
N LEU A 226 -5.18 -5.08 1.87
CA LEU A 226 -4.90 -3.67 2.07
C LEU A 226 -6.20 -2.86 2.23
N LYS A 227 -7.15 -3.06 1.32
CA LYS A 227 -8.46 -2.38 1.35
C LYS A 227 -9.24 -2.66 2.64
N SER A 228 -9.21 -3.90 3.11
CA SER A 228 -9.87 -4.28 4.38
C SER A 228 -9.21 -3.61 5.58
N SER A 229 -7.88 -3.47 5.58
CA SER A 229 -7.15 -2.76 6.65
C SER A 229 -7.51 -1.27 6.67
N LEU A 230 -7.65 -0.66 5.49
CA LEU A 230 -8.08 0.74 5.34
C LEU A 230 -9.53 0.97 5.75
N ALA A 231 -10.44 0.07 5.38
CA ALA A 231 -11.85 0.14 5.78
C ALA A 231 -11.97 0.15 7.32
N ARG A 232 -11.33 -0.82 7.99
CA ARG A 232 -11.29 -0.91 9.45
C ARG A 232 -10.71 0.34 10.11
N ALA A 233 -9.64 0.89 9.55
CA ALA A 233 -9.01 2.11 10.06
C ALA A 233 -9.92 3.34 9.91
N ALA A 234 -10.73 3.40 8.86
CA ALA A 234 -11.67 4.50 8.62
C ALA A 234 -12.95 4.42 9.48
N GLU A 235 -13.29 3.24 10.00
CA GLU A 235 -14.48 3.01 10.85
C GLU A 235 -14.28 3.35 12.33
N GLY A 236 -13.05 3.62 12.77
CA GLY A 236 -12.60 3.72 14.17
C GLY A 236 -13.27 4.78 15.07
N LYS A 237 -14.34 5.45 14.63
CA LYS A 237 -15.16 6.37 15.43
C LYS A 237 -16.53 5.79 15.83
N SER A 238 -16.99 4.68 15.23
CA SER A 238 -18.35 4.16 15.47
C SER A 238 -18.50 3.21 16.67
N ALA A 239 -17.40 2.75 17.28
CA ALA A 239 -17.43 1.73 18.34
C ALA A 239 -17.33 2.25 19.79
N THR A 240 -17.04 3.54 20.01
CA THR A 240 -16.83 4.10 21.37
C THR A 240 -17.96 5.02 21.83
N GLY A 241 -19.09 5.03 21.13
CA GLY A 241 -20.24 5.88 21.41
C GLY A 241 -21.50 5.12 21.79
N GLN A 242 -21.46 4.21 22.77
CA GLN A 242 -22.68 3.68 23.41
C GLN A 242 -22.44 3.32 24.88
N ALA A 243 -23.32 3.86 25.73
CA ALA A 243 -23.55 3.60 27.16
C ALA A 243 -22.64 4.29 28.21
N THR A 244 -22.95 5.55 28.52
CA THR A 244 -22.93 6.00 29.92
C THR A 244 -24.34 5.74 30.48
N PRO A 245 -24.54 4.86 31.47
CA PRO A 245 -25.85 4.69 32.10
C PRO A 245 -26.26 5.99 32.80
N PRO A 246 -27.56 6.31 32.87
CA PRO A 246 -28.03 7.48 33.61
C PRO A 246 -27.66 7.32 35.08
N VAL A 247 -27.05 8.37 35.63
CA VAL A 247 -26.83 8.49 37.08
C VAL A 247 -28.22 8.68 37.71
N PRO A 248 -28.65 7.79 38.63
CA PRO A 248 -29.88 8.02 39.36
C PRO A 248 -29.71 9.26 40.27
N GLU A 249 -30.72 10.14 40.24
CA GLU A 249 -30.85 11.30 41.13
C GLU A 249 -30.87 10.90 42.62
#